data_AF-A0A365H843-F1
#
_entry.id   AF-A0A365H843-F1
#
_cell.length_a   1.000
_cell.length_b   1.000
_cell.length_c   1.000
_cell.angle_alpha   90.00
_cell.angle_beta   90.00
_cell.angle_gamma   90.00
#
_symmetry.space_group_name_H-M   'P 1'
#
loop_
_entity.id
_entity.type
_entity.pdbx_description
1 polymer ?
#
loop_
_entity_poly.entity_id
_entity_poly.type
_entity_poly.pdbx_seq_one_letter_code
_entity_poly.pdbx_strand_id
1 'polypeptide(L)'
;MLYALLALIVLATWLYCLFDVMTTDEREVRLLPKFGWLLVVLLGLHIGSAAWLLFGRPRREVVERPSGPPPEAPRGPDDDPDFLRSLDRRIQDED
;
A
#
# COMPACT_ATOMS: atom_id res chain seq x y z
N MET A 1 -32.90 -15.79 -10.06
CA MET A 1 -32.38 -14.88 -9.01
C MET A 1 -30.92 -15.20 -8.67
N LEU A 2 -30.61 -16.39 -8.11
CA LEU A 2 -29.23 -16.78 -7.76
C LEU A 2 -28.23 -16.72 -8.93
N TYR A 3 -28.61 -17.23 -10.10
CA TYR A 3 -27.74 -17.21 -11.28
C TYR A 3 -27.40 -15.78 -11.77
N ALA A 4 -28.35 -14.86 -11.65
CA ALA A 4 -28.12 -13.45 -12.00
C ALA A 4 -27.12 -12.80 -11.03
N LEU A 5 -27.24 -13.12 -9.72
CA LEU A 5 -26.28 -12.67 -8.72
C LEU A 5 -24.87 -13.21 -8.99
N LEU A 6 -24.75 -14.52 -9.27
CA LEU A 6 -23.47 -15.15 -9.61
C LEU A 6 -22.85 -14.53 -10.86
N ALA A 7 -23.64 -14.34 -11.93
CA ALA A 7 -23.17 -13.70 -13.15
C ALA A 7 -22.67 -12.27 -12.88
N LEU A 8 -23.35 -11.52 -12.02
CA LEU A 8 -22.95 -10.16 -11.66
C LEU A 8 -21.65 -10.12 -10.85
N ILE A 9 -21.46 -11.03 -9.90
CA ILE A 9 -20.22 -11.16 -9.13
C ILE A 9 -19.06 -11.47 -10.08
N VAL A 10 -19.26 -12.47 -10.94
CA VAL A 10 -18.28 -12.94 -11.91
C VAL A 10 -17.88 -11.82 -12.89
N LEU A 11 -18.86 -11.05 -13.39
CA LEU A 11 -18.63 -9.88 -14.24
C LEU A 11 -17.92 -8.76 -13.48
N ALA A 12 -18.33 -8.47 -12.24
CA ALA A 12 -17.71 -7.45 -11.41
C ALA A 12 -16.25 -7.77 -11.09
N THR A 13 -15.92 -9.04 -10.79
CA THR A 13 -14.54 -9.51 -10.59
C THR A 13 -13.70 -9.33 -11.85
N TRP A 14 -14.27 -9.65 -13.02
CA TRP A 14 -13.57 -9.45 -14.29
C TRP A 14 -13.27 -7.98 -14.56
N LEU A 15 -14.28 -7.10 -14.42
CA LEU A 15 -14.12 -5.66 -14.55
C LEU A 15 -13.11 -5.10 -13.55
N TYR A 16 -13.17 -5.54 -12.30
CA TYR A 16 -12.22 -5.16 -11.26
C TYR A 16 -10.78 -5.46 -11.69
N CYS A 17 -10.52 -6.67 -12.19
CA CYS A 17 -9.18 -7.04 -12.66
C CYS A 17 -8.73 -6.22 -13.87
N LEU A 18 -9.66 -5.90 -14.79
CA LEU A 18 -9.36 -5.06 -15.93
C LEU A 18 -8.96 -3.64 -15.50
N PHE A 19 -9.69 -3.05 -14.54
CA PHE A 19 -9.32 -1.76 -13.96
C PHE A 19 -8.00 -1.83 -13.21
N ASP A 20 -7.75 -2.89 -12.43
CA ASP A 20 -6.51 -3.08 -11.66
C ASP A 20 -5.27 -3.15 -12.58
N VAL A 21 -5.35 -3.82 -13.73
CA VAL A 21 -4.30 -3.80 -14.76
C VAL A 21 -4.09 -2.38 -15.30
N MET A 22 -5.17 -1.64 -15.56
CA MET A 22 -5.08 -0.30 -16.13
C MET A 22 -4.48 0.73 -15.15
N THR A 23 -4.82 0.65 -13.87
CA THR A 23 -4.30 1.55 -12.82
C THR A 23 -2.92 1.18 -12.32
N THR A 24 -2.47 -0.07 -12.51
CA THR A 24 -1.11 -0.48 -12.16
C THR A 24 -0.07 0.20 -13.08
N ASP A 25 1.01 0.71 -12.48
CA ASP A 25 2.14 1.32 -13.20
C ASP A 25 2.90 0.25 -13.99
N GLU A 26 3.27 0.56 -15.24
CA GLU A 26 4.01 -0.34 -16.14
C GLU A 26 5.29 -0.89 -15.53
N ARG A 27 5.95 -0.12 -14.66
CA ARG A 27 7.20 -0.52 -14.00
C ARG A 27 7.00 -1.55 -12.89
N GLU A 28 5.79 -1.64 -12.36
CA GLU A 28 5.44 -2.55 -11.27
C GLU A 28 4.84 -3.87 -11.79
N VAL A 29 4.45 -3.91 -13.08
CA VAL A 29 3.91 -5.11 -13.73
C VAL A 29 5.01 -6.15 -13.95
N ARG A 30 4.74 -7.40 -13.58
CA ARG A 30 5.70 -8.51 -13.66
C ARG A 30 5.41 -9.47 -14.82
N LEU A 31 6.43 -10.22 -15.25
CA LEU A 31 6.45 -11.25 -16.31
C LEU A 31 6.14 -10.78 -17.75
N LEU A 32 5.08 -9.99 -17.94
CA LEU A 32 4.63 -9.53 -19.24
C LEU A 32 4.49 -8.00 -19.23
N PRO A 33 4.68 -7.34 -20.40
CA PRO A 33 4.38 -5.91 -20.51
C PRO A 33 2.90 -5.66 -20.20
N LYS A 34 2.56 -4.46 -19.72
CA LYS A 34 1.19 -4.06 -19.34
C LYS A 34 0.15 -4.43 -20.41
N PHE A 35 0.48 -4.18 -21.69
CA PHE A 35 -0.38 -4.55 -22.82
C PHE A 35 -0.61 -6.07 -22.94
N GLY A 36 0.39 -6.89 -22.64
CA GLY A 36 0.27 -8.35 -22.64
C GLY A 36 -0.70 -8.82 -21.56
N TRP A 37 -0.59 -8.30 -20.34
CA TRP A 37 -1.53 -8.61 -19.26
C TRP A 37 -2.96 -8.13 -19.54
N LEU A 38 -3.10 -6.96 -20.15
CA LEU A 38 -4.41 -6.44 -20.56
C LEU A 38 -5.07 -7.39 -21.56
N LEU A 39 -4.34 -7.86 -22.57
CA LEU A 39 -4.84 -8.86 -23.52
C LEU A 39 -5.19 -10.20 -22.84
N VAL A 40 -4.38 -10.67 -21.89
CA VAL A 40 -4.65 -11.90 -21.14
C VAL A 40 -5.96 -11.79 -20.33
N VAL A 41 -6.19 -10.68 -19.62
CA VAL A 41 -7.43 -10.45 -18.86
C VAL A 41 -8.62 -10.26 -19.80
N LEU A 42 -8.44 -9.52 -20.90
CA LEU A 42 -9.49 -9.24 -21.86
C LEU A 42 -9.96 -10.50 -22.60
N LEU A 43 -9.03 -11.33 -23.09
CA LEU A 43 -9.32 -12.54 -23.86
C LEU A 43 -9.61 -13.75 -22.97
N GLY A 44 -8.89 -13.87 -21.85
CA GLY A 44 -8.99 -15.01 -20.93
C GLY A 44 -10.14 -14.92 -19.92
N LEU A 45 -10.90 -13.82 -19.92
CA LEU A 45 -11.97 -13.49 -18.97
C LEU A 45 -11.60 -13.87 -17.52
N HIS A 46 -12.18 -14.94 -16.98
CA HIS A 46 -11.94 -15.38 -15.60
C HIS A 46 -10.57 -16.01 -15.38
N ILE A 47 -10.07 -16.77 -16.36
CA ILE A 47 -8.74 -17.37 -16.28
C ILE A 47 -7.68 -16.26 -16.36
N GLY A 48 -7.91 -15.28 -17.23
CA GLY A 48 -7.06 -14.10 -17.35
C GLY A 48 -7.03 -13.27 -16.07
N SER A 49 -8.20 -13.01 -15.47
CA SER A 49 -8.31 -12.35 -14.16
C SER A 49 -7.56 -13.11 -13.06
N ALA A 50 -7.71 -14.43 -12.99
CA ALA A 50 -7.00 -15.25 -12.00
C ALA A 50 -5.48 -15.19 -12.19
N ALA A 51 -5.00 -15.30 -13.44
CA ALA A 51 -3.58 -15.20 -13.77
C ALA A 51 -3.00 -13.83 -13.38
N TRP A 52 -3.74 -12.74 -13.62
CA TRP A 52 -3.33 -11.39 -13.22
C TRP A 52 -3.14 -11.29 -11.70
N LEU A 53 -4.11 -11.78 -10.92
CA LEU A 53 -4.07 -11.72 -9.46
C LEU A 53 -2.92 -12.52 -8.87
N LEU A 54 -2.53 -13.63 -9.50
CA LEU A 54 -1.49 -14.53 -9.01
C LEU A 54 -0.08 -14.07 -9.42
N PHE A 55 0.07 -13.59 -10.66
CA PHE A 55 1.38 -13.41 -11.28
C PHE A 55 1.65 -11.99 -11.76
N GLY A 56 0.61 -11.22 -12.12
CA GLY A 56 0.76 -9.88 -12.70
C GLY A 56 0.83 -8.76 -11.66
N ARG A 57 0.20 -8.96 -10.49
CA ARG A 57 0.05 -7.92 -9.47
C ARG A 57 1.40 -7.51 -8.83
N PRO A 58 1.63 -6.21 -8.57
CA PRO A 58 2.79 -5.74 -7.82
C PRO A 58 2.82 -6.41 -6.45
N ARG A 59 3.91 -7.11 -6.14
CA ARG A 59 4.11 -7.60 -4.78
C ARG A 59 4.44 -6.36 -3.96
N ARG A 60 3.49 -5.88 -3.17
CA ARG A 60 3.80 -4.96 -2.08
C ARG A 60 4.90 -5.65 -1.28
N GLU A 61 6.10 -5.10 -1.33
CA GLU A 61 7.14 -5.50 -0.38
C GLU A 61 6.52 -5.23 0.98
N VAL A 62 6.18 -6.30 1.68
CA VAL A 62 5.89 -6.21 3.10
C VAL A 62 7.22 -5.78 3.67
N VAL A 63 7.39 -4.47 3.87
CA VAL A 63 8.51 -3.94 4.62
C VAL A 63 8.40 -4.61 5.98
N GLU A 64 9.16 -5.69 6.18
CA GLU A 64 9.33 -6.30 7.48
C GLU A 64 9.81 -5.18 8.38
N ARG A 65 8.92 -4.74 9.27
CA ARG A 65 9.24 -3.72 10.24
C ARG A 65 10.43 -4.29 11.02
N PRO A 66 11.59 -3.61 11.07
CA PRO A 66 12.73 -4.14 11.78
C PRO A 66 12.28 -4.48 13.20
N SER A 67 12.54 -5.70 13.64
CA SER A 67 12.19 -6.23 14.96
C SER A 67 13.10 -5.64 16.05
N GLY A 68 13.42 -4.35 15.93
CA GLY A 68 14.26 -3.59 16.86
C GLY A 68 13.41 -2.79 17.84
N PRO A 69 14.01 -2.32 18.94
CA PRO A 69 13.38 -1.34 19.82
C PRO A 69 12.83 -0.18 19.00
N PRO A 70 11.63 0.36 19.32
CA PRO A 70 11.13 1.55 18.68
C PRO A 70 12.21 2.64 18.69
N PRO A 71 12.38 3.42 17.60
CA PRO A 71 13.24 4.59 17.64
C PRO A 71 12.81 5.46 18.82
N GLU A 72 13.79 5.96 19.58
CA GLU A 72 13.54 6.85 20.70
C GLU A 72 12.69 8.03 20.20
N ALA A 73 11.50 8.18 20.78
CA ALA A 73 10.57 9.20 20.33
C ALA A 73 11.22 10.58 20.50
N PRO A 74 11.00 11.53 19.57
CA PRO A 74 11.46 12.90 19.76
C PRO A 74 10.93 13.43 21.10
N ARG A 75 11.84 13.70 22.05
CA ARG A 75 11.47 14.33 23.31
C ARG A 75 11.04 15.76 23.04
N GLY A 76 9.86 16.12 23.53
CA GLY A 76 9.42 17.51 23.52
C GLY A 76 10.30 18.36 24.45
N PRO A 77 10.37 19.68 24.24
CA PRO A 77 11.07 20.59 25.15
C PRO A 77 10.62 20.46 26.61
N ASP A 78 9.36 20.12 26.84
CA ASP A 78 8.76 19.93 28.17
C ASP A 78 9.28 18.67 28.91
N ASP A 79 9.82 17.69 28.17
CA ASP A 79 10.37 16.43 28.71
C ASP A 79 11.91 16.44 28.81
N ASP A 80 12.55 17.56 28.46
CA ASP A 80 14.00 17.75 28.49
C ASP A 80 14.44 18.48 29.78
N PRO A 81 15.14 17.80 30.72
CA PRO A 81 15.57 18.41 31.97
C PRO A 81 16.55 19.57 31.78
N ASP A 82 17.33 19.59 30.70
CA ASP A 82 18.28 20.66 30.42
C ASP A 82 17.56 21.90 29.86
N PHE A 83 16.50 21.71 29.08
CA PHE A 83 15.62 22.80 28.63
C PHE A 83 14.93 23.47 29.83
N LEU A 84 14.33 22.68 30.73
CA LEU A 84 13.66 23.19 31.93
C LEU A 84 14.62 23.95 32.85
N ARG A 85 15.85 23.46 33.03
CA ARG A 85 16.90 24.16 33.80
C ARG A 85 17.27 25.52 33.20
N SER A 86 17.27 25.61 31.86
CA SER A 86 17.58 26.87 31.18
C SER A 86 16.46 27.91 31.33
N LEU A 87 15.20 27.47 31.41
CA LEU A 87 14.05 28.33 31.71
C LEU A 87 14.10 28.84 33.15
N ASP A 88 14.35 27.94 34.12
CA ASP A 88 14.44 28.29 35.54
C ASP A 88 15.50 29.37 35.80
N ARG A 89 16.66 29.25 35.14
CA ARG A 89 17.72 30.27 35.22
C ARG A 89 17.30 31.63 34.66
N ARG A 90 16.58 31.65 33.53
CA ARG A 90 16.11 32.92 32.93
C ARG A 90 15.08 33.62 33.79
N ILE A 91 14.17 32.85 34.42
CA ILE A 91 13.14 33.39 35.31
C ILE A 91 13.80 34.00 36.56
N GLN A 92 14.80 33.33 37.14
CA GLN A 92 15.53 33.84 38.31
C GLN A 92 16.37 35.09 38.01
N ASP A 93 16.91 35.24 36.80
CA ASP A 93 17.70 36.42 36.41
C ASP A 93 16.82 37.67 36.13
N GLU A 94 15.49 37.50 35.97
CA GLU A 94 14.54 38.60 35.70
C GLU A 94 13.90 39.22 36.97
N ASP A 95 14.07 38.59 38.15
CA ASP A 95 13.59 39.06 39.47
C ASP A 95 14.70 39.79 40.27
#